data_AF-A0A545AK40-F1
#
_entry.id   AF-A0A545AK40-F1
#
_cell.length_a   1.000
_cell.length_b   1.000
_cell.length_c   1.000
_cell.angle_alpha   90.00
_cell.angle_beta   90.00
_cell.angle_gamma   90.00
#
_symmetry.space_group_name_H-M   'P 1'
#
loop_
_entity.id
_entity.type
_entity.pdbx_description
1 polymer ?
#
loop_
_entity_poly.entity_id
_entity_poly.type
_entity_poly.pdbx_seq_one_letter_code
_entity_poly.pdbx_strand_id
1 'polypeptide(L)'
;MRYAPVPLPVERAARPDPDAILAGIDRWTASEPLHDLVRAFGGSLPDGSLDERLTFLEAFSLERWDSRKGGERWEAVRPDFAPHIDEVIRATSTALGLSLRAEPARGEYTHLLVLGGGVRTCVIRAEFAARIVDGGVRVRDVAGLGSFRPTRDDEKAQAARLGGYPCRSEHAAMDLALRLAFDLPPGSGVDEAHGVPSDPGDEVPMDAWLIRRYSSGDVPVQVLAAPSSEPSVRRANTADTLTFWGRQIVGLSPDDSVLIATSDVHVPFQHADAVRTLGLRFGCGVDTVGVDTGKASIDWVAYTNDESQILQEVRSAVRSMALLRASLVTSA
;
A
#
# COMPACT_ATOMS: atom_id res chain seq x y z
N MET A 1 9.84 -20.64 -15.57
CA MET A 1 8.60 -21.21 -14.98
C MET A 1 7.42 -20.27 -15.27
N ARG A 2 6.20 -20.75 -15.55
CA ARG A 2 5.02 -19.89 -15.79
C ARG A 2 3.82 -20.41 -15.01
N TYR A 3 3.23 -19.55 -14.19
CA TYR A 3 2.01 -19.83 -13.43
C TYR A 3 0.86 -18.99 -13.99
N ALA A 4 -0.37 -19.45 -13.78
CA ALA A 4 -1.55 -18.61 -13.95
C ALA A 4 -1.59 -17.53 -12.85
N PRO A 5 -2.09 -16.32 -13.12
CA PRO A 5 -2.31 -15.31 -12.09
C PRO A 5 -3.30 -15.82 -11.03
N VAL A 6 -2.97 -15.59 -9.76
CA VAL A 6 -3.81 -15.92 -8.61
C VAL A 6 -4.62 -14.68 -8.22
N PRO A 7 -5.96 -14.74 -8.26
CA PRO A 7 -6.80 -13.62 -7.84
C PRO A 7 -6.61 -13.26 -6.37
N LEU A 8 -6.69 -11.97 -6.04
CA LEU A 8 -6.75 -11.50 -4.65
C LEU A 8 -8.16 -11.65 -4.07
N PRO A 9 -8.32 -11.62 -2.73
CA PRO A 9 -9.65 -11.69 -2.11
C PRO A 9 -10.50 -10.46 -2.45
N VAL A 10 -11.62 -10.67 -3.15
CA VAL A 10 -12.55 -9.60 -3.61
C VAL A 10 -11.88 -8.58 -4.53
N GLU A 11 -11.77 -8.93 -5.81
CA GLU A 11 -11.31 -8.00 -6.83
C GLU A 11 -12.44 -7.13 -7.39
N ARG A 12 -12.06 -6.07 -8.10
CA ARG A 12 -12.94 -5.26 -8.96
C ARG A 12 -13.95 -4.35 -8.23
N ALA A 13 -13.62 -3.89 -7.03
CA ALA A 13 -14.48 -3.02 -6.23
C ALA A 13 -15.91 -3.55 -6.06
N ALA A 14 -16.05 -4.88 -5.95
CA ALA A 14 -17.28 -5.50 -5.51
C ALA A 14 -17.51 -5.19 -4.02
N ARG A 15 -18.79 -5.17 -3.61
CA ARG A 15 -19.11 -5.10 -2.19
C ARG A 15 -18.49 -6.30 -1.46
N PRO A 16 -17.97 -6.10 -0.25
CA PRO A 16 -17.38 -7.19 0.51
C PRO A 16 -18.45 -8.21 0.86
N ASP A 17 -18.25 -9.45 0.40
CA ASP A 17 -19.00 -10.62 0.80
C ASP A 17 -18.08 -11.51 1.65
N PRO A 18 -18.36 -11.71 2.96
CA PRO A 18 -17.53 -12.51 3.85
C PRO A 18 -17.16 -13.88 3.29
N ASP A 19 -18.10 -14.59 2.66
CA ASP A 19 -17.86 -15.94 2.13
C ASP A 19 -16.94 -15.90 0.90
N ALA A 20 -17.14 -14.91 0.02
CA ALA A 20 -16.27 -14.69 -1.13
C ALA A 20 -14.85 -14.27 -0.70
N ILE A 21 -14.71 -13.48 0.37
CA ILE A 21 -13.42 -13.10 0.94
C ILE A 21 -12.73 -14.35 1.49
N LEU A 22 -13.40 -15.15 2.32
CA LEU A 22 -12.86 -16.39 2.88
C LEU A 22 -12.37 -17.34 1.78
N ALA A 23 -13.20 -17.55 0.76
CA ALA A 23 -12.83 -18.38 -0.39
C ALA A 23 -11.65 -17.78 -1.18
N GLY A 24 -11.54 -16.45 -1.26
CA GLY A 24 -10.41 -15.76 -1.88
C GLY A 24 -9.10 -15.96 -1.12
N ILE A 25 -9.13 -15.84 0.21
CA ILE A 25 -7.96 -16.08 1.07
C ILE A 25 -7.52 -17.55 0.96
N ASP A 26 -8.48 -18.47 0.99
CA ASP A 26 -8.19 -19.90 0.86
C ASP A 26 -7.53 -20.23 -0.49
N ARG A 27 -8.09 -19.74 -1.60
CA ARG A 27 -7.50 -19.92 -2.93
C ARG A 27 -6.10 -19.33 -3.04
N TRP A 28 -5.86 -18.13 -2.49
CA TRP A 28 -4.56 -17.49 -2.58
C TRP A 28 -3.50 -18.26 -1.78
N THR A 29 -3.84 -18.67 -0.55
CA THR A 29 -2.92 -19.40 0.34
C THR A 29 -2.68 -20.85 -0.09
N ALA A 30 -3.64 -21.49 -0.75
CA ALA A 30 -3.50 -22.84 -1.29
C ALA A 30 -2.95 -22.87 -2.74
N SER A 31 -2.56 -21.73 -3.30
CA SER A 31 -2.18 -21.63 -4.70
C SER A 31 -0.87 -22.37 -5.01
N GLU A 32 -0.79 -22.97 -6.20
CA GLU A 32 0.41 -23.63 -6.74
C GLU A 32 1.68 -22.75 -6.63
N PRO A 33 1.71 -21.46 -7.04
CA PRO A 33 2.90 -20.64 -6.88
C PRO A 33 3.32 -20.44 -5.42
N LEU A 34 2.40 -20.34 -4.45
CA LEU A 34 2.79 -20.24 -3.05
C LEU A 34 3.34 -21.57 -2.53
N HIS A 35 2.74 -22.69 -2.96
CA HIS A 35 3.22 -24.03 -2.63
C HIS A 35 4.65 -24.25 -3.16
N ASP A 36 4.91 -23.91 -4.42
CA ASP A 36 6.22 -24.07 -5.05
C ASP A 36 7.27 -23.15 -4.44
N LEU A 37 6.87 -21.93 -4.05
CA LEU A 37 7.74 -21.03 -3.30
C LEU A 37 8.12 -21.62 -1.94
N VAL A 38 7.16 -22.14 -1.17
CA VAL A 38 7.43 -22.81 0.12
C VAL A 38 8.35 -24.02 -0.07
N ARG A 39 8.10 -24.83 -1.11
CA ARG A 39 8.94 -26.01 -1.43
C ARG A 39 10.38 -25.63 -1.78
N ALA A 40 10.57 -24.53 -2.52
CA ALA A 40 11.91 -24.04 -2.89
C ALA A 40 12.75 -23.65 -1.66
N PHE A 41 12.11 -23.32 -0.54
CA PHE A 41 12.74 -23.03 0.75
C PHE A 41 12.69 -24.21 1.74
N GLY A 42 12.40 -25.42 1.25
CA GLY A 42 12.43 -26.66 2.04
C GLY A 42 11.19 -26.91 2.91
N GLY A 43 10.12 -26.13 2.74
CA GLY A 43 8.84 -26.33 3.42
C GLY A 43 7.89 -27.24 2.67
N SER A 44 6.78 -27.60 3.32
CA SER A 44 5.63 -28.26 2.72
C SER A 44 4.37 -27.65 3.32
N LEU A 45 3.45 -27.15 2.48
CA LEU A 45 2.18 -26.64 2.98
C LEU A 45 1.38 -27.80 3.60
N PRO A 46 0.66 -27.56 4.71
CA PRO A 46 -0.24 -28.55 5.27
C PRO A 46 -1.49 -28.70 4.39
N ASP A 47 -1.99 -29.93 4.27
CA ASP A 47 -3.30 -30.26 3.65
C ASP A 47 -4.50 -29.88 4.53
N GLY A 48 -4.24 -29.22 5.66
CA GLY A 48 -5.21 -28.86 6.68
C GLY A 48 -6.12 -27.70 6.32
N SER A 49 -6.84 -27.24 7.34
CA SER A 49 -7.72 -26.09 7.32
C SER A 49 -6.99 -24.80 6.93
N LEU A 50 -7.76 -23.78 6.53
CA LEU A 50 -7.22 -22.45 6.25
C LEU A 50 -6.41 -21.88 7.43
N ASP A 51 -6.90 -22.06 8.66
CA ASP A 51 -6.25 -21.52 9.86
C ASP A 51 -4.92 -22.23 10.15
N GLU A 52 -4.84 -23.54 9.94
CA GLU A 52 -3.59 -24.31 10.03
C GLU A 52 -2.58 -23.86 8.96
N ARG A 53 -3.05 -23.63 7.73
CA ARG A 53 -2.20 -23.16 6.62
C ARG A 53 -1.69 -21.74 6.84
N LEU A 54 -2.52 -20.81 7.33
CA LEU A 54 -2.09 -19.45 7.68
C LEU A 54 -1.07 -19.47 8.82
N THR A 55 -1.32 -20.24 9.87
CA THR A 55 -0.40 -20.40 11.00
C THR A 55 0.96 -20.93 10.53
N PHE A 56 0.97 -21.96 9.68
CA PHE A 56 2.19 -22.48 9.07
C PHE A 56 2.91 -21.41 8.25
N LEU A 57 2.20 -20.72 7.35
CA LEU A 57 2.77 -19.70 6.46
C LEU A 57 3.37 -18.53 7.24
N GLU A 58 2.73 -18.07 8.33
CA GLU A 58 3.27 -17.01 9.18
C GLU A 58 4.56 -17.43 9.87
N ALA A 59 4.59 -18.63 10.46
CA ALA A 59 5.80 -19.15 11.10
C ALA A 59 6.93 -19.40 10.09
N PHE A 60 6.62 -20.04 8.97
CA PHE A 60 7.58 -20.36 7.92
C PHE A 60 8.18 -19.11 7.29
N SER A 61 7.34 -18.14 6.93
CA SER A 61 7.81 -16.88 6.33
C SER A 61 8.63 -16.03 7.30
N LEU A 62 8.30 -16.04 8.60
CA LEU A 62 9.12 -15.40 9.62
C LEU A 62 10.52 -16.05 9.72
N GLU A 63 10.60 -17.37 9.67
CA GLU A 63 11.88 -18.08 9.78
C GLU A 63 12.73 -17.97 8.51
N ARG A 64 12.11 -18.07 7.33
CA ARG A 64 12.80 -18.27 6.05
C ARG A 64 12.92 -17.02 5.20
N TRP A 65 12.01 -16.07 5.35
CA TRP A 65 11.89 -14.91 4.46
C TRP A 65 12.10 -13.58 5.20
N ASP A 66 12.28 -13.58 6.52
CA ASP A 66 12.57 -12.37 7.28
C ASP A 66 14.06 -11.98 7.23
N SER A 67 14.44 -11.35 6.13
CA SER A 67 15.75 -10.71 5.96
C SER A 67 16.02 -9.50 6.86
N ARG A 68 14.98 -8.93 7.51
CA ARG A 68 15.09 -7.78 8.42
C ARG A 68 15.38 -8.23 9.86
N LYS A 69 15.02 -9.47 10.22
CA LYS A 69 15.08 -9.99 11.60
C LYS A 69 14.44 -9.02 12.63
N GLY A 70 13.32 -8.40 12.24
CA GLY A 70 12.62 -7.39 13.04
C GLY A 70 13.09 -5.93 12.88
N GLY A 71 14.10 -5.66 12.05
CA GLY A 71 14.57 -4.30 11.74
C GLY A 71 13.77 -3.55 10.68
N GLU A 72 14.21 -2.33 10.38
CA GLU A 72 13.64 -1.46 9.35
C GLU A 72 13.95 -1.97 7.92
N ARG A 73 13.19 -1.54 6.91
CA ARG A 73 13.31 -2.08 5.53
C ARG A 73 14.71 -1.99 4.89
N TRP A 74 15.51 -1.01 5.31
CA TRP A 74 16.84 -0.71 4.79
C TRP A 74 17.96 -1.46 5.53
N GLU A 75 17.65 -2.08 6.68
CA GLU A 75 18.59 -2.87 7.48
C GLU A 75 18.71 -4.33 7.00
N ALA A 76 17.90 -4.71 6.01
CA ALA A 76 17.88 -6.07 5.49
C ALA A 76 19.21 -6.45 4.85
N VAL A 77 19.81 -7.56 5.29
CA VAL A 77 20.98 -8.15 4.64
C VAL A 77 20.50 -8.95 3.44
N ARG A 78 21.10 -8.72 2.26
CA ARG A 78 20.78 -9.46 1.04
C ARG A 78 21.44 -10.85 1.08
N PRO A 79 20.68 -11.95 1.19
CA PRO A 79 21.21 -13.28 0.93
C PRO A 79 21.53 -13.43 -0.56
N ASP A 80 22.59 -14.16 -0.87
CA ASP A 80 22.89 -14.60 -2.24
C ASP A 80 22.15 -15.91 -2.48
N PHE A 81 21.11 -15.87 -3.32
CA PHE A 81 20.32 -17.05 -3.66
C PHE A 81 20.89 -17.74 -4.90
N ALA A 82 20.72 -19.05 -5.00
CA ALA A 82 21.06 -19.75 -6.23
C ALA A 82 20.13 -19.26 -7.38
N PRO A 83 20.61 -19.13 -8.63
CA PRO A 83 19.83 -18.54 -9.73
C PRO A 83 18.45 -19.18 -9.98
N HIS A 84 18.32 -20.48 -9.72
CA HIS A 84 17.04 -21.18 -9.86
C HIS A 84 16.02 -20.76 -8.78
N ILE A 85 16.49 -20.39 -7.58
CA ILE A 85 15.64 -19.86 -6.51
C ILE A 85 15.16 -18.46 -6.87
N ASP A 86 16.03 -17.60 -7.42
CA ASP A 86 15.63 -16.27 -7.92
C ASP A 86 14.53 -16.37 -8.98
N GLU A 87 14.66 -17.33 -9.92
CA GLU A 87 13.62 -17.57 -10.93
C GLU A 87 12.28 -17.97 -10.28
N VAL A 88 12.31 -18.86 -9.28
CA VAL A 88 11.11 -19.26 -8.54
C VAL A 88 10.50 -18.07 -7.81
N ILE A 89 11.29 -17.26 -7.10
CA ILE A 89 10.81 -16.07 -6.39
C ILE A 89 10.11 -15.12 -7.36
N ARG A 90 10.72 -14.82 -8.50
CA ARG A 90 10.17 -13.86 -9.48
C ARG A 90 8.92 -14.41 -10.18
N ALA A 91 8.92 -15.68 -10.56
CA ALA A 91 7.77 -16.31 -11.22
C ALA A 91 6.56 -16.43 -10.29
N THR A 92 6.78 -16.87 -9.04
CA THR A 92 5.73 -17.03 -8.04
C THR A 92 5.19 -15.68 -7.56
N SER A 93 6.05 -14.70 -7.30
CA SER A 93 5.61 -13.35 -6.89
C SER A 93 4.77 -12.65 -7.95
N THR A 94 5.12 -12.80 -9.23
CA THR A 94 4.28 -12.29 -10.34
C THR A 94 2.89 -12.92 -10.30
N ALA A 95 2.83 -14.25 -10.15
CA ALA A 95 1.56 -14.98 -10.10
C ALA A 95 0.71 -14.62 -8.87
N LEU A 96 1.35 -14.37 -7.72
CA LEU A 96 0.72 -13.95 -6.47
C LEU A 96 0.27 -12.49 -6.47
N GLY A 97 0.51 -11.74 -7.56
CA GLY A 97 0.05 -10.37 -7.76
C GLY A 97 1.00 -9.28 -7.27
N LEU A 98 2.28 -9.58 -7.05
CA LEU A 98 3.31 -8.60 -6.68
C LEU A 98 3.92 -7.88 -7.90
N SER A 99 3.37 -8.09 -9.09
CA SER A 99 3.78 -7.50 -10.36
C SER A 99 2.62 -7.54 -11.35
N LEU A 100 2.64 -6.64 -12.35
CA LEU A 100 1.70 -6.62 -13.47
C LEU A 100 0.23 -6.39 -13.05
N ARG A 101 0.00 -5.53 -12.05
CA ARG A 101 -1.35 -5.18 -11.54
C ARG A 101 -1.70 -3.71 -11.81
N ALA A 102 -1.31 -3.18 -12.97
CA ALA A 102 -1.40 -1.76 -13.27
C ALA A 102 -2.76 -1.28 -13.81
N GLU A 103 -3.66 -2.18 -14.19
CA GLU A 103 -4.93 -1.81 -14.84
C GLU A 103 -6.09 -1.83 -13.84
N PRO A 104 -6.81 -0.71 -13.64
CA PRO A 104 -8.03 -0.69 -12.85
C PRO A 104 -9.11 -1.57 -13.48
N ALA A 105 -9.85 -2.31 -12.65
CA ALA A 105 -10.89 -3.20 -13.15
C ALA A 105 -12.15 -2.48 -13.66
N ARG A 106 -12.33 -1.20 -13.34
CA ARG A 106 -13.49 -0.37 -13.69
C ARG A 106 -13.04 0.95 -14.31
N GLY A 107 -13.88 1.52 -15.17
CA GLY A 107 -13.66 2.87 -15.73
C GLY A 107 -14.09 4.01 -14.80
N GLU A 108 -14.61 3.70 -13.61
CA GLU A 108 -15.10 4.69 -12.65
C GLU A 108 -14.98 4.16 -11.22
N TYR A 109 -14.51 5.03 -10.33
CA TYR A 109 -14.48 4.84 -8.89
C TYR A 109 -14.98 6.10 -8.20
N THR A 110 -15.46 5.97 -6.97
CA THR A 110 -15.78 7.16 -6.17
C THR A 110 -14.49 7.89 -5.77
N HIS A 111 -13.52 7.18 -5.20
CA HIS A 111 -12.31 7.78 -4.65
C HIS A 111 -11.05 7.09 -5.18
N LEU A 112 -9.98 7.86 -5.39
CA LEU A 112 -8.63 7.33 -5.65
C LEU A 112 -7.69 7.67 -4.50
N LEU A 113 -7.13 6.64 -3.86
CA LEU A 113 -6.15 6.77 -2.80
C LEU A 113 -4.74 6.48 -3.31
N VAL A 114 -3.81 7.37 -3.03
CA VAL A 114 -2.38 7.20 -3.33
C VAL A 114 -1.64 6.91 -2.02
N LEU A 115 -1.10 5.70 -1.87
CA LEU A 115 -0.43 5.31 -0.62
C LEU A 115 0.97 5.92 -0.52
N GLY A 116 1.32 6.39 0.68
CA GLY A 116 2.62 6.97 1.03
C GLY A 116 3.81 6.01 1.00
N GLY A 117 5.00 6.59 0.97
CA GLY A 117 6.26 5.89 1.15
C GLY A 117 7.43 6.87 1.29
N GLY A 118 8.59 6.47 0.76
CA GLY A 118 9.69 7.42 0.60
C GLY A 118 9.43 8.40 -0.54
N VAL A 119 10.22 9.47 -0.64
CA VAL A 119 10.04 10.53 -1.66
C VAL A 119 9.90 9.96 -3.08
N ARG A 120 10.80 9.07 -3.49
CA ARG A 120 10.72 8.40 -4.80
C ARG A 120 9.42 7.62 -5.00
N THR A 121 9.00 6.89 -3.96
CA THR A 121 7.78 6.10 -3.98
C THR A 121 6.53 6.98 -4.11
N CYS A 122 6.48 8.10 -3.37
CA CYS A 122 5.39 9.06 -3.47
C CYS A 122 5.28 9.62 -4.90
N VAL A 123 6.40 10.03 -5.50
CA VAL A 123 6.44 10.53 -6.89
C VAL A 123 5.91 9.50 -7.88
N ILE A 124 6.45 8.28 -7.87
CA ILE A 124 6.04 7.22 -8.81
C ILE A 124 4.54 6.93 -8.69
N ARG A 125 4.01 6.86 -7.47
CA ARG A 125 2.59 6.54 -7.24
C ARG A 125 1.68 7.70 -7.58
N ALA A 126 2.08 8.95 -7.31
CA ALA A 126 1.33 10.13 -7.70
C ALA A 126 1.27 10.28 -9.23
N GLU A 127 2.41 10.11 -9.92
CA GLU A 127 2.46 10.08 -11.39
C GLU A 127 1.58 8.97 -11.97
N PHE A 128 1.58 7.80 -11.35
CA PHE A 128 0.70 6.70 -11.76
C PHE A 128 -0.77 7.02 -11.55
N ALA A 129 -1.14 7.63 -10.43
CA ALA A 129 -2.50 8.08 -10.16
C ALA A 129 -2.99 9.11 -11.19
N ALA A 130 -2.15 10.11 -11.52
CA ALA A 130 -2.45 11.07 -12.58
C ALA A 130 -2.65 10.36 -13.94
N ARG A 131 -1.75 9.46 -14.33
CA ARG A 131 -1.91 8.67 -15.57
C ARG A 131 -3.18 7.83 -15.61
N ILE A 132 -3.66 7.31 -14.49
CA ILE A 132 -4.93 6.57 -14.42
C ILE A 132 -6.10 7.51 -14.74
N VAL A 133 -6.11 8.71 -14.16
CA VAL A 133 -7.15 9.74 -14.38
C VAL A 133 -7.09 10.25 -15.82
N ASP A 134 -5.89 10.61 -16.32
CA ASP A 134 -5.67 11.04 -17.70
C ASP A 134 -6.02 9.94 -18.73
N GLY A 135 -5.85 8.67 -18.33
CA GLY A 135 -6.25 7.49 -19.08
C GLY A 135 -7.76 7.26 -19.16
N GLY A 136 -8.57 8.13 -18.52
CA GLY A 136 -10.03 8.13 -18.64
C GLY A 136 -10.78 7.45 -17.49
N VAL A 137 -10.09 7.01 -16.43
CA VAL A 137 -10.76 6.51 -15.22
C VAL A 137 -11.34 7.69 -14.46
N ARG A 138 -12.68 7.70 -14.31
CA ARG A 138 -13.37 8.77 -13.59
C ARG A 138 -13.32 8.57 -12.09
N VAL A 139 -13.05 9.65 -11.36
CA VAL A 139 -13.01 9.68 -9.88
C VAL A 139 -13.63 10.98 -9.37
N ARG A 140 -14.22 10.97 -8.16
CA ARG A 140 -14.76 12.17 -7.51
C ARG A 140 -13.65 13.01 -6.88
N ASP A 141 -12.65 12.36 -6.29
CA ASP A 141 -11.49 13.01 -5.66
C ASP A 141 -10.28 12.06 -5.60
N VAL A 142 -9.11 12.67 -5.41
CA VAL A 142 -7.82 12.00 -5.18
C VAL A 142 -7.31 12.36 -3.80
N ALA A 143 -6.92 11.36 -3.00
CA ALA A 143 -6.30 11.58 -1.70
C ALA A 143 -4.94 10.88 -1.57
N GLY A 144 -3.89 11.64 -1.30
CA GLY A 144 -2.57 11.14 -0.94
C GLY A 144 -2.45 10.89 0.55
N LEU A 145 -2.09 9.67 0.93
CA LEU A 145 -1.95 9.27 2.33
C LEU A 145 -0.49 9.37 2.75
N GLY A 146 -0.16 10.37 3.56
CA GLY A 146 1.15 10.55 4.17
C GLY A 146 1.16 10.23 5.67
N SER A 147 2.29 10.54 6.31
CA SER A 147 2.45 10.46 7.76
C SER A 147 3.39 11.58 8.25
N PHE A 148 3.42 11.80 9.58
CA PHE A 148 4.43 12.66 10.21
C PHE A 148 5.79 11.98 10.39
N ARG A 149 6.01 10.80 9.79
CA ARG A 149 7.34 10.16 9.79
C ARG A 149 8.36 11.15 9.20
N PRO A 150 9.44 11.48 9.94
CA PRO A 150 10.49 12.33 9.43
C PRO A 150 11.14 11.73 8.18
N THR A 151 11.42 12.58 7.20
CA THR A 151 12.24 12.20 6.05
C THR A 151 13.70 12.09 6.43
N ARG A 152 14.38 11.10 5.87
CA ARG A 152 15.82 10.89 5.99
C ARG A 152 16.61 11.87 5.12
N ASP A 153 17.92 11.92 5.31
CA ASP A 153 18.77 12.87 4.58
C ASP A 153 18.86 12.56 3.08
N ASP A 154 18.83 11.27 2.69
CA ASP A 154 18.73 10.87 1.30
C ASP A 154 17.37 11.27 0.69
N GLU A 155 16.27 11.14 1.43
CA GLU A 155 14.94 11.59 1.02
C GLU A 155 14.89 13.12 0.86
N LYS A 156 15.50 13.88 1.78
CA LYS A 156 15.63 15.35 1.65
C LYS A 156 16.41 15.74 0.40
N ALA A 157 17.51 15.04 0.11
CA ALA A 157 18.30 15.27 -1.11
C ALA A 157 17.50 14.94 -2.38
N GLN A 158 16.71 13.86 -2.37
CA GLN A 158 15.79 13.52 -3.46
C GLN A 158 14.73 14.60 -3.67
N ALA A 159 14.11 15.10 -2.60
CA ALA A 159 13.11 16.16 -2.68
C ALA A 159 13.71 17.48 -3.22
N ALA A 160 14.93 17.83 -2.82
CA ALA A 160 15.64 19.00 -3.33
C ALA A 160 15.87 18.92 -4.85
N ARG A 161 16.16 17.74 -5.40
CA ARG A 161 16.31 17.51 -6.85
C ARG A 161 15.02 17.72 -7.63
N LEU A 162 13.86 17.59 -6.98
CA LEU A 162 12.53 17.81 -7.56
C LEU A 162 12.06 19.26 -7.44
N GLY A 163 12.96 20.19 -7.07
CA GLY A 163 12.61 21.58 -6.81
C GLY A 163 11.82 21.77 -5.51
N GLY A 164 11.85 20.78 -4.62
CA GLY A 164 11.05 20.74 -3.39
C GLY A 164 11.47 21.78 -2.35
N TYR A 165 10.46 22.46 -1.80
CA TYR A 165 10.48 23.09 -0.47
C TYR A 165 10.96 22.09 0.59
N PRO A 166 11.43 22.51 1.79
CA PRO A 166 11.92 21.60 2.83
C PRO A 166 10.91 20.47 3.12
N CYS A 167 11.20 19.29 2.57
CA CYS A 167 10.43 18.07 2.74
C CYS A 167 10.90 17.42 4.04
N ARG A 168 10.11 17.59 5.11
CA ARG A 168 10.47 17.14 6.47
C ARG A 168 9.75 15.88 6.91
N SER A 169 8.67 15.52 6.23
CA SER A 169 7.83 14.39 6.56
C SER A 169 7.33 13.67 5.30
N GLU A 170 6.89 12.43 5.46
CA GLU A 170 6.21 11.69 4.40
C GLU A 170 4.96 12.43 3.87
N HIS A 171 4.24 13.16 4.72
CA HIS A 171 3.18 14.09 4.29
C HIS A 171 3.70 15.13 3.30
N ALA A 172 4.81 15.80 3.62
CA ALA A 172 5.41 16.78 2.71
C ALA A 172 5.92 16.15 1.40
N ALA A 173 6.38 14.90 1.46
CA ALA A 173 6.78 14.14 0.27
C ALA A 173 5.59 13.81 -0.63
N MET A 174 4.47 13.37 -0.05
CA MET A 174 3.22 13.10 -0.77
C MET A 174 2.63 14.38 -1.35
N ASP A 175 2.65 15.48 -0.59
CA ASP A 175 2.25 16.81 -1.09
C ASP A 175 3.06 17.23 -2.32
N LEU A 176 4.39 17.16 -2.24
CA LEU A 176 5.26 17.47 -3.38
C LEU A 176 4.93 16.58 -4.59
N ALA A 177 4.78 15.28 -4.39
CA ALA A 177 4.49 14.33 -5.44
C ALA A 177 3.15 14.61 -6.14
N LEU A 178 2.07 14.84 -5.38
CA LEU A 178 0.75 15.13 -5.94
C LEU A 178 0.72 16.49 -6.64
N ARG A 179 1.40 17.51 -6.11
CA ARG A 179 1.51 18.80 -6.81
C ARG A 179 2.19 18.67 -8.16
N LEU A 180 3.25 17.87 -8.25
CA LEU A 180 3.95 17.62 -9.51
C LEU A 180 3.09 16.80 -10.48
N ALA A 181 2.38 15.79 -9.99
CA ALA A 181 1.61 14.88 -10.84
C ALA A 181 0.30 15.49 -11.36
N PHE A 182 -0.33 16.40 -10.61
CA PHE A 182 -1.60 17.03 -10.96
C PHE A 182 -1.47 18.54 -11.29
N ASP A 183 -0.25 19.00 -11.57
CA ASP A 183 0.07 20.40 -11.92
C ASP A 183 -0.52 21.45 -10.94
N LEU A 184 -0.52 21.12 -9.64
CA LEU A 184 -1.14 21.96 -8.62
C LEU A 184 -0.20 23.11 -8.22
N PRO A 185 -0.65 24.38 -8.30
CA PRO A 185 0.22 25.52 -8.02
C PRO A 185 0.79 25.52 -6.60
N PRO A 186 2.08 25.82 -6.41
CA PRO A 186 2.65 25.99 -5.07
C PRO A 186 1.89 27.04 -4.25
N GLY A 187 1.60 26.73 -2.98
CA GLY A 187 0.91 27.64 -2.06
C GLY A 187 -0.61 27.78 -2.29
N SER A 188 -1.19 27.08 -3.26
CA SER A 188 -2.66 27.07 -3.47
C SER A 188 -3.42 26.16 -2.51
N GLY A 189 -2.72 25.30 -1.77
CA GLY A 189 -3.31 24.37 -0.82
C GLY A 189 -3.79 25.07 0.45
N VAL A 190 -4.97 24.70 0.92
CA VAL A 190 -5.52 25.15 2.21
C VAL A 190 -5.31 24.05 3.25
N ASP A 191 -4.65 24.41 4.35
CA ASP A 191 -4.40 23.51 5.46
C ASP A 191 -5.54 23.55 6.48
N GLU A 192 -5.94 22.37 6.91
CA GLU A 192 -6.72 22.12 8.11
C GLU A 192 -5.89 21.21 9.00
N ALA A 193 -5.70 21.57 10.27
CA ALA A 193 -4.79 20.83 11.15
C ALA A 193 -5.23 20.86 12.60
N HIS A 194 -4.78 19.85 13.35
CA HIS A 194 -4.90 19.78 14.80
C HIS A 194 -3.58 19.30 15.39
N GLY A 195 -3.13 19.94 16.47
CA GLY A 195 -1.95 19.52 17.22
C GLY A 195 -0.62 19.66 16.49
N VAL A 196 -0.60 20.18 15.25
CA VAL A 196 0.64 20.41 14.49
C VAL A 196 1.36 21.64 15.06
N PRO A 197 2.62 21.50 15.52
CA PRO A 197 3.37 22.62 16.07
C PRO A 197 3.61 23.75 15.07
N SER A 198 3.68 24.99 15.58
CA SER A 198 4.02 26.16 14.76
C SER A 198 5.53 26.25 14.46
N ASP A 199 6.38 25.76 15.36
CA ASP A 199 7.82 25.66 15.12
C ASP A 199 8.14 24.35 14.38
N PRO A 200 8.77 24.43 13.19
CA PRO A 200 9.18 23.25 12.42
C PRO A 200 10.20 22.33 13.12
N GLY A 201 10.78 22.73 14.25
CA GLY A 201 11.70 21.93 15.07
C GLY A 201 11.04 21.10 16.17
N ASP A 202 9.77 21.36 16.49
CA ASP A 202 9.06 20.67 17.57
C ASP A 202 8.58 19.28 17.14
N GLU A 203 8.53 18.35 18.11
CA GLU A 203 7.98 17.02 17.90
C GLU A 203 6.47 17.10 17.65
N VAL A 204 6.00 16.44 16.58
CA VAL A 204 4.58 16.36 16.26
C VAL A 204 3.91 15.33 17.20
N PRO A 205 2.91 15.72 18.01
CA PRO A 205 2.14 14.80 18.84
C PRO A 205 1.52 13.65 18.05
N MET A 206 1.40 12.46 18.65
CA MET A 206 0.87 11.29 17.95
C MET A 206 -0.64 11.36 17.67
N ASP A 207 -1.35 12.28 18.31
CA ASP A 207 -2.77 12.59 18.08
C ASP A 207 -2.97 13.80 17.13
N ALA A 208 -1.89 14.38 16.60
CA ALA A 208 -1.98 15.44 15.62
C ALA A 208 -2.45 14.91 14.26
N TRP A 209 -3.05 15.79 13.46
CA TRP A 209 -3.40 15.52 12.08
C TRP A 209 -3.28 16.77 11.22
N LEU A 210 -3.05 16.56 9.93
CA LEU A 210 -2.93 17.59 8.91
C LEU A 210 -3.62 17.13 7.65
N ILE A 211 -4.43 18.01 7.07
CA ILE A 211 -5.07 17.82 5.78
C ILE A 211 -4.76 19.07 4.96
N ARG A 212 -4.20 18.86 3.77
CA ARG A 212 -4.04 19.92 2.78
C ARG A 212 -4.95 19.66 1.60
N ARG A 213 -5.78 20.63 1.22
CA ARG A 213 -6.74 20.51 0.11
C ARG A 213 -6.41 21.47 -1.02
N TYR A 214 -6.55 20.96 -2.24
CA TYR A 214 -6.40 21.69 -3.49
C TYR A 214 -7.70 21.61 -4.27
N SER A 215 -8.23 22.78 -4.62
CA SER A 215 -9.46 22.90 -5.42
C SER A 215 -9.19 23.41 -6.84
N SER A 216 -7.92 23.65 -7.18
CA SER A 216 -7.49 23.97 -8.53
C SER A 216 -7.30 22.67 -9.33
N GLY A 217 -7.92 22.55 -10.50
CA GLY A 217 -7.83 21.39 -11.38
C GLY A 217 -9.18 20.74 -11.67
N ASP A 218 -9.16 19.68 -12.49
CA ASP A 218 -10.37 18.96 -12.91
C ASP A 218 -10.92 18.02 -11.84
N VAL A 219 -10.06 17.57 -10.92
CA VAL A 219 -10.41 16.71 -9.79
C VAL A 219 -9.90 17.32 -8.48
N PRO A 220 -10.71 17.38 -7.42
CA PRO A 220 -10.24 17.75 -6.09
C PRO A 220 -9.11 16.83 -5.62
N VAL A 221 -8.00 17.43 -5.15
CA VAL A 221 -6.85 16.69 -4.62
C VAL A 221 -6.63 17.06 -3.16
N GLN A 222 -6.36 16.07 -2.33
CA GLN A 222 -6.01 16.28 -0.93
C GLN A 222 -4.82 15.42 -0.51
N VAL A 223 -4.06 15.90 0.48
CA VAL A 223 -2.99 15.14 1.14
C VAL A 223 -3.34 15.13 2.62
N LEU A 224 -3.17 13.99 3.30
CA LEU A 224 -3.42 13.92 4.72
C LEU A 224 -2.39 13.10 5.49
N ALA A 225 -2.19 13.48 6.75
CA ALA A 225 -1.54 12.69 7.78
C ALA A 225 -2.54 12.57 8.94
N ALA A 226 -2.88 11.34 9.29
CA ALA A 226 -3.89 11.03 10.29
C ALA A 226 -3.29 10.92 11.70
N PRO A 227 -4.13 11.07 12.75
CA PRO A 227 -3.70 10.80 14.10
C PRO A 227 -3.62 9.29 14.35
N SER A 228 -2.83 8.88 15.33
CA SER A 228 -2.81 7.50 15.81
C SER A 228 -4.12 7.16 16.52
N SER A 229 -4.64 5.94 16.34
CA SER A 229 -5.72 5.44 17.19
C SER A 229 -5.26 5.10 18.61
N GLU A 230 -3.94 5.02 18.84
CA GLU A 230 -3.30 4.69 20.11
C GLU A 230 -2.14 5.67 20.39
N PRO A 231 -2.43 6.97 20.55
CA PRO A 231 -1.41 8.02 20.56
C PRO A 231 -0.47 7.95 21.77
N SER A 232 -0.85 7.25 22.84
CA SER A 232 0.01 6.99 23.99
C SER A 232 1.00 5.82 23.79
N VAL A 233 0.85 5.04 22.72
CA VAL A 233 1.59 3.78 22.52
C VAL A 233 2.43 3.80 21.24
N ARG A 234 1.87 4.31 20.14
CA ARG A 234 2.48 4.21 18.81
C ARG A 234 2.07 5.35 17.90
N ARG A 235 2.89 5.60 16.88
CA ARG A 235 2.54 6.49 15.76
C ARG A 235 1.39 5.89 14.92
N ALA A 236 0.74 6.77 14.16
CA ALA A 236 -0.26 6.38 13.19
C ALA A 236 0.34 5.42 12.16
N ASN A 237 -0.40 4.37 11.82
CA ASN A 237 -0.08 3.45 10.74
C ASN A 237 -1.08 3.61 9.58
N THR A 238 -0.87 2.87 8.48
CA THR A 238 -1.75 2.94 7.30
C THR A 238 -3.21 2.68 7.62
N ALA A 239 -3.52 1.79 8.57
CA ALA A 239 -4.91 1.49 8.94
C ALA A 239 -5.58 2.66 9.68
N ASP A 240 -4.83 3.40 10.51
CA ASP A 240 -5.29 4.65 11.12
C ASP A 240 -5.60 5.69 10.03
N THR A 241 -4.69 5.86 9.07
CA THR A 241 -4.88 6.84 7.98
C THR A 241 -6.08 6.51 7.09
N LEU A 242 -6.24 5.24 6.71
CA LEU A 242 -7.41 4.79 5.94
C LEU A 242 -8.71 4.99 6.72
N THR A 243 -8.72 4.64 8.01
CA THR A 243 -9.92 4.80 8.86
C THR A 243 -10.27 6.26 9.07
N PHE A 244 -9.27 7.11 9.36
CA PHE A 244 -9.45 8.55 9.54
C PHE A 244 -9.97 9.19 8.26
N TRP A 245 -9.37 8.88 7.10
CA TRP A 245 -9.85 9.33 5.80
C TRP A 245 -11.32 8.93 5.56
N GLY A 246 -11.61 7.63 5.64
CA GLY A 246 -12.94 7.10 5.36
C GLY A 246 -14.01 7.68 6.29
N ARG A 247 -13.70 7.86 7.58
CA ARG A 247 -14.67 8.32 8.57
C ARG A 247 -14.79 9.84 8.66
N GLN A 248 -13.67 10.55 8.79
CA GLN A 248 -13.65 11.97 9.15
C GLN A 248 -13.60 12.88 7.93
N ILE A 249 -13.11 12.38 6.79
CA ILE A 249 -12.89 13.22 5.60
C ILE A 249 -14.01 13.04 4.59
N VAL A 250 -14.28 11.80 4.18
CA VAL A 250 -15.24 11.55 3.08
C VAL A 250 -16.58 10.99 3.54
N GLY A 251 -16.68 10.45 4.77
CA GLY A 251 -17.92 9.83 5.24
C GLY A 251 -18.32 8.62 4.39
N LEU A 252 -17.38 7.69 4.22
CA LEU A 252 -17.45 6.57 3.29
C LEU A 252 -18.70 5.70 3.54
N SER A 253 -19.38 5.34 2.45
CA SER A 253 -20.63 4.58 2.45
C SER A 253 -20.53 3.27 1.65
N PRO A 254 -21.49 2.34 1.81
CA PRO A 254 -21.53 1.10 1.03
C PRO A 254 -21.75 1.28 -0.49
N ASP A 255 -22.17 2.47 -0.93
CA ASP A 255 -22.35 2.80 -2.34
C ASP A 255 -21.04 3.29 -2.99
N ASP A 256 -20.03 3.61 -2.18
CA ASP A 256 -18.75 4.10 -2.69
C ASP A 256 -17.84 2.96 -3.15
N SER A 257 -16.99 3.28 -4.13
CA SER A 257 -15.90 2.43 -4.58
C SER A 257 -14.56 3.16 -4.47
N VAL A 258 -13.56 2.48 -3.93
CA VAL A 258 -12.23 3.04 -3.66
C VAL A 258 -11.19 2.32 -4.50
N LEU A 259 -10.50 3.05 -5.36
CA LEU A 259 -9.30 2.58 -6.05
C LEU A 259 -8.08 2.97 -5.24
N ILE A 260 -7.20 2.01 -4.96
CA ILE A 260 -5.94 2.24 -4.25
C ILE A 260 -4.78 2.10 -5.24
N ALA A 261 -3.97 3.15 -5.35
CA ALA A 261 -2.74 3.16 -6.11
C ALA A 261 -1.52 2.96 -5.20
N THR A 262 -0.73 1.93 -5.50
CA THR A 262 0.50 1.60 -4.78
C THR A 262 1.58 1.05 -5.71
N SER A 263 2.72 0.61 -5.17
CA SER A 263 3.74 -0.14 -5.89
C SER A 263 3.32 -1.60 -6.04
N ASP A 264 3.54 -2.18 -7.22
CA ASP A 264 3.16 -3.56 -7.56
C ASP A 264 3.47 -4.58 -6.46
N VAL A 265 4.70 -4.53 -5.93
CA VAL A 265 5.16 -5.49 -4.91
C VAL A 265 4.35 -5.46 -3.62
N HIS A 266 3.64 -4.35 -3.35
CA HIS A 266 2.82 -4.17 -2.14
C HIS A 266 1.35 -4.49 -2.35
N VAL A 267 0.90 -4.67 -3.59
CA VAL A 267 -0.52 -4.82 -3.93
C VAL A 267 -1.20 -5.90 -3.07
N PRO A 268 -0.69 -7.14 -2.94
CA PRO A 268 -1.44 -8.18 -2.24
C PRO A 268 -1.71 -7.86 -0.76
N PHE A 269 -0.72 -7.34 -0.05
CA PHE A 269 -0.87 -7.05 1.38
C PHE A 269 -1.72 -5.80 1.60
N GLN A 270 -1.50 -4.75 0.80
CA GLN A 270 -2.26 -3.51 0.94
C GLN A 270 -3.71 -3.65 0.47
N HIS A 271 -3.96 -4.51 -0.50
CA HIS A 271 -5.30 -4.89 -0.90
C HIS A 271 -6.03 -5.60 0.26
N ALA A 272 -5.43 -6.63 0.86
CA ALA A 272 -6.03 -7.33 2.00
C ALA A 272 -6.27 -6.39 3.19
N ASP A 273 -5.32 -5.50 3.50
CA ASP A 273 -5.49 -4.50 4.55
C ASP A 273 -6.57 -3.46 4.23
N ALA A 274 -6.73 -3.07 2.97
CA ALA A 274 -7.77 -2.16 2.53
C ALA A 274 -9.15 -2.81 2.54
N VAL A 275 -9.29 -4.05 2.08
CA VAL A 275 -10.54 -4.82 2.22
C VAL A 275 -10.91 -4.93 3.69
N ARG A 276 -9.95 -5.20 4.58
CA ARG A 276 -10.18 -5.26 6.02
C ARG A 276 -10.58 -3.92 6.63
N THR A 277 -9.88 -2.84 6.26
CA THR A 277 -9.98 -1.53 6.95
C THR A 277 -11.05 -0.63 6.35
N LEU A 278 -11.26 -0.73 5.04
CA LEU A 278 -12.27 0.04 4.30
C LEU A 278 -13.49 -0.82 3.97
N GLY A 279 -13.27 -1.92 3.24
CA GLY A 279 -14.34 -2.78 2.74
C GLY A 279 -15.23 -3.30 3.86
N LEU A 280 -14.71 -4.17 4.74
CA LEU A 280 -15.48 -4.73 5.85
C LEU A 280 -16.01 -3.67 6.82
N ARG A 281 -15.29 -2.56 6.98
CA ARG A 281 -15.63 -1.53 7.97
C ARG A 281 -16.75 -0.60 7.52
N PHE A 282 -16.78 -0.21 6.25
CA PHE A 282 -17.71 0.78 5.70
C PHE A 282 -18.66 0.18 4.65
N GLY A 283 -18.47 -1.09 4.26
CA GLY A 283 -19.26 -1.79 3.25
C GLY A 283 -18.95 -1.38 1.80
N CYS A 284 -17.93 -0.55 1.58
CA CYS A 284 -17.58 0.00 0.27
C CYS A 284 -16.83 -1.02 -0.60
N GLY A 285 -16.86 -0.82 -1.92
CA GLY A 285 -16.03 -1.59 -2.84
C GLY A 285 -14.56 -1.15 -2.77
N VAL A 286 -13.62 -2.10 -2.81
CA VAL A 286 -12.17 -1.83 -2.84
C VAL A 286 -11.55 -2.46 -4.08
N ASP A 287 -10.68 -1.72 -4.75
CA ASP A 287 -9.79 -2.21 -5.80
C ASP A 287 -8.37 -1.69 -5.56
N THR A 288 -7.36 -2.38 -6.06
CA THR A 288 -5.96 -2.01 -5.81
C THR A 288 -5.11 -2.28 -7.03
N VAL A 289 -4.43 -1.24 -7.48
CA VAL A 289 -3.53 -1.25 -8.63
C VAL A 289 -2.11 -0.92 -8.21
N GLY A 290 -1.17 -1.56 -8.88
CA GLY A 290 0.25 -1.47 -8.64
C GLY A 290 0.98 -0.80 -9.80
N VAL A 291 1.92 0.08 -9.47
CA VAL A 291 2.88 0.63 -10.42
C VAL A 291 4.19 -0.14 -10.36
N ASP A 292 4.72 -0.47 -11.54
CA ASP A 292 6.08 -0.96 -11.73
C ASP A 292 7.06 0.19 -11.45
N THR A 293 7.72 0.13 -10.29
CA THR A 293 8.67 1.17 -9.85
C THR A 293 9.93 1.22 -10.72
N GLY A 294 10.20 0.20 -11.53
CA GLY A 294 11.30 0.19 -12.50
C GLY A 294 11.01 1.00 -13.76
N LYS A 295 9.76 1.42 -13.97
CA LYS A 295 9.30 2.19 -15.13
C LYS A 295 8.81 3.60 -14.75
N ALA A 296 9.45 4.20 -13.76
CA ALA A 296 9.20 5.60 -13.42
C ALA A 296 9.50 6.51 -14.62
N SER A 297 8.80 7.64 -14.74
CA SER A 297 9.05 8.60 -15.81
C SER A 297 10.41 9.31 -15.67
N ILE A 298 10.93 9.39 -14.44
CA ILE A 298 12.21 9.98 -14.09
C ILE A 298 13.21 8.87 -13.73
N ASP A 299 14.27 8.70 -14.53
CA ASP A 299 15.24 7.61 -14.41
C ASP A 299 15.82 7.44 -13.00
N TRP A 300 16.25 8.53 -12.36
CA TRP A 300 16.86 8.44 -11.02
C TRP A 300 15.84 8.13 -9.92
N VAL A 301 14.54 8.28 -10.21
CA VAL A 301 13.45 7.92 -9.30
C VAL A 301 13.16 6.42 -9.42
N ALA A 302 13.36 5.78 -10.58
CA ALA A 302 13.08 4.37 -10.81
C ALA A 302 13.91 3.41 -9.94
N TYR A 303 13.30 2.38 -9.37
CA TYR A 303 13.98 1.30 -8.64
C TYR A 303 13.27 -0.03 -8.80
N THR A 304 14.02 -1.11 -8.63
CA THR A 304 13.50 -2.49 -8.61
C THR A 304 13.73 -3.11 -7.25
N ASN A 305 12.81 -3.98 -6.83
CA ASN A 305 13.00 -4.80 -5.63
C ASN A 305 13.89 -5.99 -5.95
N ASP A 306 14.84 -6.27 -5.07
CA ASP A 306 15.57 -7.54 -5.09
C ASP A 306 14.70 -8.69 -4.53
N GLU A 307 15.20 -9.90 -4.66
CA GLU A 307 14.49 -11.12 -4.28
C GLU A 307 14.19 -11.20 -2.78
N SER A 308 15.08 -10.67 -1.94
CA SER A 308 14.89 -10.59 -0.48
C SER A 308 13.76 -9.62 -0.13
N GLN A 309 13.70 -8.48 -0.81
CA GLN A 309 12.63 -7.51 -0.66
C GLN A 309 11.29 -8.09 -1.15
N ILE A 310 11.28 -8.80 -2.28
CA ILE A 310 10.08 -9.48 -2.79
C ILE A 310 9.55 -10.48 -1.75
N LEU A 311 10.40 -11.33 -1.19
CA LEU A 311 10.02 -12.31 -0.16
C LEU A 311 9.45 -11.63 1.10
N GLN A 312 9.99 -10.48 1.50
CA GLN A 312 9.45 -9.71 2.63
C GLN A 312 8.04 -9.18 2.37
N GLU A 313 7.73 -8.81 1.13
CA GLU A 313 6.39 -8.36 0.79
C GLU A 313 5.42 -9.56 0.58
N VAL A 314 5.91 -10.74 0.16
CA VAL A 314 5.12 -12.00 0.24
C VAL A 314 4.77 -12.32 1.68
N ARG A 315 5.73 -12.21 2.61
CA ARG A 315 5.48 -12.35 4.06
C ARG A 315 4.44 -11.35 4.54
N SER A 316 4.53 -10.09 4.11
CA SER A 316 3.55 -9.05 4.46
C SER A 316 2.15 -9.39 3.94
N ALA A 317 2.06 -9.98 2.74
CA ALA A 317 0.81 -10.47 2.18
C ALA A 317 0.21 -11.61 3.01
N VAL A 318 1.00 -12.63 3.36
CA VAL A 318 0.57 -13.73 4.25
C VAL A 318 -0.02 -13.18 5.56
N ARG A 319 0.70 -12.27 6.22
CA ARG A 319 0.23 -11.65 7.47
C ARG A 319 -1.08 -10.87 7.27
N SER A 320 -1.21 -10.14 6.17
CA SER A 320 -2.41 -9.35 5.90
C SER A 320 -3.62 -10.24 5.56
N MET A 321 -3.40 -11.38 4.91
CA MET A 321 -4.43 -12.41 4.72
C MET A 321 -4.89 -13.00 6.05
N ALA A 322 -3.97 -13.28 6.98
CA ALA A 322 -4.31 -13.77 8.32
C ALA A 322 -5.13 -12.74 9.12
N LEU A 323 -4.74 -11.46 9.08
CA LEU A 323 -5.49 -10.38 9.72
C LEU A 323 -6.88 -10.17 9.11
N LEU A 324 -7.00 -10.27 7.78
CA LEU A 324 -8.29 -10.20 7.09
C LEU A 324 -9.19 -11.37 7.52
N ARG A 325 -8.65 -12.59 7.55
CA ARG A 325 -9.36 -13.79 8.03
C ARG A 325 -9.80 -13.67 9.49
N ALA A 326 -8.97 -13.10 10.36
CA ALA A 326 -9.34 -12.88 11.76
C ALA A 326 -10.52 -11.90 11.90
N SER A 327 -10.53 -10.84 11.08
CA SER A 327 -11.57 -9.80 11.12
C SER A 327 -12.96 -10.30 10.71
N LEU A 328 -13.01 -11.34 9.87
CA LEU A 328 -14.26 -11.98 9.44
C LEU A 328 -14.89 -12.80 10.57
N VAL A 329 -14.09 -13.42 11.44
CA VAL A 329 -14.59 -14.21 12.58
C VAL A 329 -15.03 -13.34 13.75
N THR A 330 -14.41 -12.17 13.96
CA THR A 330 -14.86 -11.22 14.99
C THR A 330 -16.16 -10.50 14.61
N SER A 331 -16.55 -10.53 13.33
CA SER A 331 -17.74 -9.84 12.80
C SER A 331 -18.97 -10.78 12.65
N ALA A 332 -18.82 -12.07 12.95
CA ALA A 332 -19.87 -13.09 12.94
C ALA A 332 -20.36 -13.39 14.36
#